data_AF-A0AAD9ELA1-F1
#
_entry.id   AF-A0AAD9ELA1-F1
#
_cell.length_a   1.000
_cell.length_b   1.000
_cell.length_c   1.000
_cell.angle_alpha   90.00
_cell.angle_beta   90.00
_cell.angle_gamma   90.00
#
_symmetry.space_group_name_H-M   'P 1'
#
loop_
_entity.id
_entity.type
_entity.pdbx_description
1 polymer ?
#
loop_
_entity_poly.entity_id
_entity_poly.type
_entity_poly.pdbx_seq_one_letter_code
_entity_poly.pdbx_strand_id
1 'polypeptide(L)'
;MGADTMPSAQAVTYVLPNDEYEMDRLDFVHALFVRALGDRLYLAPLEKEKVQKILDIGTGTGIWAMEIGDIFPNAEVIGNDLSAIQPEWVPPNVKFEIDDVESPWIGDRKYDYIMCRCMAACLADWPKLMKNIYDHLNPGGWVEFQDTSIEYYSDDGTLTEEHYFRQWNKTLVEAIASIGREPSPGPKLEGWVRNTGFQRINHSKVKIPLAPWPKDPFYKDLGAMNLTQVLDGLEGFTMRVFCGVLGQTQEEAQVMMAAVRNELKKLHSFHSQFDL
;
A
#
# COMPACT_ATOMS: atom_id res chain seq x y z
N MET A 1 -20.01 37.28 26.26
CA MET A 1 -20.82 36.47 25.31
C MET A 1 -20.47 37.00 23.92
N GLY A 2 -20.05 36.23 22.92
CA GLY A 2 -19.80 34.81 22.83
C GLY A 2 -18.34 34.55 22.45
N ALA A 3 -17.86 33.37 22.82
CA ALA A 3 -16.62 32.82 22.30
C ALA A 3 -16.90 32.32 20.88
N ASP A 4 -16.13 32.81 19.91
CA ASP A 4 -16.05 32.19 18.59
C ASP A 4 -15.35 30.84 18.76
N THR A 5 -16.12 29.79 18.52
CA THR A 5 -15.66 28.41 18.41
C THR A 5 -14.77 28.29 17.17
N MET A 6 -13.51 27.92 17.38
CA MET A 6 -12.62 27.51 16.29
C MET A 6 -13.20 26.32 15.52
N PRO A 7 -13.13 26.29 14.18
CA PRO A 7 -13.47 25.12 13.40
C PRO A 7 -12.54 23.95 13.76
N SER A 8 -13.16 22.78 13.89
CA SER A 8 -12.57 21.48 14.20
C SER A 8 -11.46 21.05 13.24
N ALA A 9 -10.49 20.31 13.80
CA ALA A 9 -9.43 19.51 13.19
C ALA A 9 -9.41 19.44 11.65
N GLN A 10 -8.39 20.06 11.06
CA GLN A 10 -8.02 19.88 9.66
C GLN A 10 -7.82 18.39 9.35
N ALA A 11 -8.48 17.92 8.29
CA ALA A 11 -8.27 16.61 7.70
C ALA A 11 -6.77 16.38 7.45
N VAL A 12 -6.24 15.26 7.92
CA VAL A 12 -4.87 14.87 7.60
C VAL A 12 -4.78 14.70 6.10
N THR A 13 -4.09 15.64 5.44
CA THR A 13 -3.96 15.67 3.98
C THR A 13 -3.14 14.47 3.53
N TYR A 14 -3.63 13.72 2.55
CA TYR A 14 -2.94 12.59 1.93
C TYR A 14 -1.47 12.94 1.65
N VAL A 15 -0.56 12.07 2.10
CA VAL A 15 0.88 12.36 2.19
C VAL A 15 1.69 11.79 1.02
N LEU A 16 1.05 11.17 0.04
CA LEU A 16 1.68 10.64 -1.17
C LEU A 16 1.19 11.40 -2.41
N PRO A 17 1.90 11.33 -3.55
CA PRO A 17 1.45 11.91 -4.81
C PRO A 17 0.15 11.26 -5.30
N ASN A 18 -0.59 11.94 -6.17
CA ASN A 18 -1.81 11.43 -6.80
C ASN A 18 -2.03 12.01 -8.22
N ASP A 19 -0.96 12.42 -8.88
CA ASP A 19 -0.99 12.88 -10.27
C ASP A 19 -0.99 11.71 -11.27
N GLU A 20 -1.16 12.00 -12.56
CA GLU A 20 -1.22 10.97 -13.62
C GLU A 20 0.03 10.07 -13.64
N TYR A 21 1.21 10.60 -13.36
CA TYR A 21 2.44 9.83 -13.31
C TYR A 21 2.44 8.83 -12.14
N GLU A 22 1.93 9.26 -10.99
CA GLU A 22 1.77 8.36 -9.85
C GLU A 22 0.68 7.31 -10.08
N MET A 23 -0.40 7.65 -10.79
CA MET A 23 -1.43 6.68 -11.18
C MET A 23 -0.84 5.56 -12.05
N ASP A 24 -0.05 5.90 -13.07
CA ASP A 24 0.64 4.91 -13.90
C ASP A 24 1.58 4.03 -13.06
N ARG A 25 2.30 4.63 -12.10
CA ARG A 25 3.17 3.91 -11.18
C ARG A 25 2.38 2.95 -10.28
N LEU A 26 1.21 3.36 -9.78
CA LEU A 26 0.33 2.53 -8.96
C LEU A 26 -0.24 1.34 -9.75
N ASP A 27 -0.62 1.52 -11.01
CA ASP A 27 -1.03 0.43 -11.90
C ASP A 27 0.14 -0.54 -12.16
N PHE A 28 1.37 -0.02 -12.24
CA PHE A 28 2.55 -0.88 -12.33
C PHE A 28 2.83 -1.65 -11.03
N VAL A 29 2.63 -1.03 -9.85
CA VAL A 29 2.69 -1.70 -8.54
C VAL A 29 1.62 -2.77 -8.42
N HIS A 30 0.42 -2.52 -8.96
CA HIS A 30 -0.63 -3.54 -9.05
C HIS A 30 -0.15 -4.78 -9.80
N ALA A 31 0.46 -4.60 -10.98
CA ALA A 31 1.02 -5.71 -11.75
C ALA A 31 2.15 -6.44 -11.00
N LEU A 32 3.01 -5.70 -10.27
CA LEU A 32 4.06 -6.28 -9.42
C LEU A 32 3.47 -7.20 -8.35
N PHE A 33 2.41 -6.77 -7.66
CA PHE A 33 1.76 -7.57 -6.61
C PHE A 33 1.09 -8.81 -7.21
N VAL A 34 0.34 -8.66 -8.30
CA VAL A 34 -0.30 -9.80 -8.99
C VAL A 34 0.76 -10.83 -9.40
N ARG A 35 1.89 -10.38 -9.96
CA ARG A 35 3.01 -11.25 -10.31
C ARG A 35 3.60 -11.95 -9.08
N ALA A 36 3.83 -11.21 -7.99
CA ALA A 36 4.38 -11.74 -6.75
C ALA A 36 3.49 -12.85 -6.13
N LEU A 37 2.18 -12.77 -6.33
CA LEU A 37 1.21 -13.76 -5.84
C LEU A 37 0.97 -14.95 -6.78
N GLY A 38 1.76 -15.03 -7.86
CA GLY A 38 1.67 -16.08 -8.87
C GLY A 38 0.52 -15.85 -9.83
N ASP A 39 0.41 -14.62 -10.33
CA ASP A 39 -0.60 -14.16 -11.30
C ASP A 39 -2.04 -14.28 -10.76
N ARG A 40 -2.21 -13.98 -9.46
CA ARG A 40 -3.49 -14.01 -8.75
C ARG A 40 -3.78 -12.68 -8.07
N LEU A 41 -5.05 -12.25 -8.12
CA LEU A 41 -5.51 -11.01 -7.49
C LEU A 41 -5.79 -11.13 -5.99
N TYR A 42 -6.12 -12.33 -5.54
CA TYR A 42 -6.44 -12.67 -4.16
C TYR A 42 -6.05 -14.12 -3.86
N LEU A 43 -5.82 -14.41 -2.58
CA LEU A 43 -5.47 -15.72 -2.04
C LEU A 43 -6.54 -16.30 -1.11
N ALA A 44 -7.49 -15.48 -0.65
CA ALA A 44 -8.59 -15.90 0.20
C ALA A 44 -9.37 -17.06 -0.46
N PRO A 45 -9.74 -18.11 0.31
CA PRO A 45 -10.43 -19.27 -0.22
C PRO A 45 -11.94 -18.97 -0.40
N LEU A 46 -12.24 -18.08 -1.34
CA LEU A 46 -13.59 -17.60 -1.63
C LEU A 46 -14.38 -18.62 -2.45
N GLU A 47 -15.63 -18.87 -2.05
CA GLU A 47 -16.62 -19.60 -2.85
C GLU A 47 -17.36 -18.59 -3.74
N LYS A 48 -17.00 -18.52 -5.03
CA LYS A 48 -17.44 -17.46 -5.96
C LYS A 48 -18.95 -17.24 -5.96
N GLU A 49 -19.71 -18.32 -5.92
CA GLU A 49 -21.17 -18.32 -5.97
C GLU A 49 -21.81 -17.73 -4.69
N LYS A 50 -21.07 -17.68 -3.59
CA LYS A 50 -21.54 -17.16 -2.29
C LYS A 50 -21.11 -15.72 -2.02
N VAL A 51 -20.10 -15.20 -2.72
CA VAL A 51 -19.65 -13.82 -2.55
C VAL A 51 -20.61 -12.88 -3.27
N GLN A 52 -21.23 -11.96 -2.54
CA GLN A 52 -22.21 -11.00 -3.07
C GLN A 52 -21.79 -9.55 -2.84
N LYS A 53 -20.94 -9.28 -1.84
CA LYS A 53 -20.44 -7.93 -1.53
C LYS A 53 -18.95 -7.94 -1.24
N ILE A 54 -18.21 -7.11 -1.97
CA ILE A 54 -16.75 -6.94 -1.86
C ILE A 54 -16.44 -5.47 -1.56
N LEU A 55 -15.53 -5.24 -0.61
CA LEU A 55 -14.92 -3.92 -0.37
C LEU A 55 -13.45 -3.95 -0.77
N ASP A 56 -13.00 -2.97 -1.54
CA ASP A 56 -11.60 -2.67 -1.80
C ASP A 56 -11.20 -1.39 -1.05
N ILE A 57 -10.43 -1.54 0.03
CA ILE A 57 -10.01 -0.44 0.89
C ILE A 57 -8.80 0.26 0.29
N GLY A 58 -8.90 1.57 0.11
CA GLY A 58 -7.81 2.37 -0.48
C GLY A 58 -7.59 1.96 -1.93
N THR A 59 -8.67 1.99 -2.72
CA THR A 59 -8.71 1.41 -4.07
C THR A 59 -7.74 2.08 -5.05
N GLY A 60 -7.24 3.28 -4.74
CA GLY A 60 -6.29 4.00 -5.58
C GLY A 60 -6.88 4.28 -6.96
N THR A 61 -6.25 3.80 -8.02
CA THR A 61 -6.75 3.92 -9.40
C THR A 61 -8.03 3.13 -9.66
N GLY A 62 -8.40 2.20 -8.75
CA GLY A 62 -9.55 1.32 -8.92
C GLY A 62 -9.27 0.05 -9.71
N ILE A 63 -8.04 -0.14 -10.21
CA ILE A 63 -7.69 -1.26 -11.09
C ILE A 63 -8.02 -2.63 -10.48
N TRP A 64 -7.74 -2.82 -9.19
CA TRP A 64 -8.06 -4.08 -8.52
C TRP A 64 -9.57 -4.30 -8.38
N ALA A 65 -10.32 -3.27 -7.99
CA ALA A 65 -11.77 -3.33 -7.89
C ALA A 65 -12.45 -3.65 -9.23
N MET A 66 -11.91 -3.13 -10.34
CA MET A 66 -12.39 -3.46 -11.68
C MET A 66 -12.11 -4.92 -12.04
N GLU A 67 -10.87 -5.39 -11.88
CA GLU A 67 -10.51 -6.77 -12.22
C GLU A 67 -11.21 -7.80 -11.33
N ILE A 68 -11.39 -7.53 -10.03
CA ILE A 68 -12.16 -8.42 -9.15
C ILE A 68 -13.65 -8.41 -9.53
N GLY A 69 -14.17 -7.27 -10.01
CA GLY A 69 -15.54 -7.13 -10.52
C GLY A 69 -15.81 -8.05 -11.70
N ASP A 70 -14.85 -8.18 -12.62
CA ASP A 70 -14.92 -9.12 -13.75
C ASP A 70 -14.88 -10.59 -13.29
N ILE A 71 -14.14 -10.91 -12.22
CA ILE A 71 -14.05 -12.27 -11.66
C ILE A 71 -15.31 -12.67 -10.89
N PHE A 72 -15.97 -11.71 -10.24
CA PHE A 72 -17.18 -11.90 -9.43
C PHE A 72 -18.33 -11.06 -9.99
N PRO A 73 -18.86 -11.40 -11.19
CA PRO A 73 -19.92 -10.60 -11.83
C PRO A 73 -21.24 -10.61 -11.05
N ASN A 74 -21.41 -11.53 -10.10
CA ASN A 74 -22.54 -11.62 -9.18
C ASN A 74 -22.38 -10.79 -7.91
N ALA A 75 -21.19 -10.24 -7.63
CA ALA A 75 -20.93 -9.45 -6.44
C ALA A 75 -20.95 -7.95 -6.76
N GLU A 76 -21.53 -7.16 -5.85
CA GLU A 76 -21.30 -5.71 -5.82
C GLU A 76 -19.90 -5.46 -5.24
N VAL A 77 -19.08 -4.73 -6.00
CA VAL A 77 -17.74 -4.33 -5.58
C VAL A 77 -17.76 -2.83 -5.31
N ILE A 78 -17.37 -2.45 -4.10
CA ILE A 78 -17.20 -1.06 -3.70
C ILE A 78 -15.71 -0.82 -3.48
N GLY A 79 -15.11 0.12 -4.20
CA GLY A 79 -13.78 0.64 -3.87
C GLY A 79 -13.91 1.98 -3.16
N ASN A 80 -13.23 2.16 -2.04
CA ASN A 80 -13.19 3.46 -1.37
C ASN A 80 -11.79 4.07 -1.39
N ASP A 81 -11.73 5.39 -1.52
CA ASP A 81 -10.48 6.16 -1.45
C ASP A 81 -10.76 7.60 -1.02
N LEU A 82 -9.74 8.29 -0.50
CA LEU A 82 -9.82 9.72 -0.20
C LEU A 82 -9.84 10.58 -1.46
N SER A 83 -9.27 10.08 -2.56
CA SER A 83 -9.11 10.81 -3.82
C SER A 83 -10.08 10.30 -4.88
N ALA A 84 -10.76 11.22 -5.56
CA ALA A 84 -11.67 10.92 -6.66
C ALA A 84 -10.93 10.83 -8.01
N ILE A 85 -10.04 9.84 -8.14
CA ILE A 85 -9.16 9.65 -9.33
C ILE A 85 -9.56 8.45 -10.19
N GLN A 86 -10.63 7.75 -9.81
CA GLN A 86 -11.04 6.51 -10.46
C GLN A 86 -11.76 6.77 -11.79
N PRO A 87 -11.66 5.85 -12.77
CA PRO A 87 -12.27 6.03 -14.08
C PRO A 87 -13.81 6.02 -14.04
N GLU A 88 -14.44 6.73 -14.98
CA GLU A 88 -15.90 6.72 -15.13
C GLU A 88 -16.43 5.42 -15.76
N TRP A 89 -15.65 4.80 -16.65
CA TRP A 89 -16.02 3.58 -17.35
C TRP A 89 -15.54 2.36 -16.57
N VAL A 90 -16.45 1.77 -15.80
CA VAL A 90 -16.18 0.64 -14.90
C VAL A 90 -17.14 -0.53 -15.18
N PRO A 91 -16.82 -1.75 -14.73
CA PRO A 91 -17.78 -2.86 -14.77
C PRO A 91 -19.10 -2.48 -14.07
N PRO A 92 -20.25 -3.00 -14.54
CA PRO A 92 -21.58 -2.57 -14.05
C PRO A 92 -21.84 -2.90 -12.57
N ASN A 93 -21.04 -3.79 -11.98
CA ASN A 93 -21.09 -4.20 -10.59
C ASN A 93 -20.06 -3.49 -9.70
N VAL A 94 -19.27 -2.57 -10.24
CA VAL A 94 -18.22 -1.82 -9.52
C VAL A 94 -18.69 -0.39 -9.27
N LYS A 95 -18.47 0.11 -8.04
CA LYS A 95 -18.76 1.48 -7.63
C LYS A 95 -17.61 2.04 -6.82
N PHE A 96 -17.36 3.33 -6.96
CA PHE A 96 -16.36 4.05 -6.17
C PHE A 96 -17.01 5.05 -5.22
N GLU A 97 -16.54 5.07 -3.97
CA GLU A 97 -17.00 5.97 -2.92
C GLU A 97 -15.80 6.81 -2.43
N ILE A 98 -15.97 8.14 -2.38
CA ILE A 98 -14.98 9.01 -1.76
C ILE A 98 -15.21 8.93 -0.24
N ASP A 99 -14.32 8.25 0.47
CA ASP A 99 -14.48 7.98 1.89
C ASP A 99 -13.13 7.81 2.59
N ASP A 100 -13.09 8.21 3.86
CA ASP A 100 -11.94 8.04 4.73
C ASP A 100 -12.11 6.76 5.56
N VAL A 101 -11.31 5.74 5.28
CA VAL A 101 -11.42 4.47 6.00
C VAL A 101 -11.09 4.57 7.49
N GLU A 102 -10.39 5.63 7.93
CA GLU A 102 -10.11 5.89 9.34
C GLU A 102 -11.28 6.58 10.07
N SER A 103 -12.24 7.13 9.32
CA SER A 103 -13.47 7.68 9.85
C SER A 103 -14.40 6.55 10.36
N PRO A 104 -15.39 6.85 11.21
CA PRO A 104 -16.33 5.85 11.69
C PRO A 104 -17.10 5.22 10.52
N TRP A 105 -17.11 3.89 10.43
CA TRP A 105 -17.92 3.19 9.44
C TRP A 105 -19.40 3.25 9.89
N ILE A 106 -20.24 3.94 9.11
CA ILE A 106 -21.63 4.22 9.46
C ILE A 106 -22.56 3.18 8.84
N GLY A 107 -23.47 2.65 9.66
CA GLY A 107 -24.53 1.74 9.22
C GLY A 107 -24.13 0.27 9.30
N ASP A 108 -25.03 -0.59 8.83
CA ASP A 108 -24.92 -2.04 9.01
C ASP A 108 -24.41 -2.74 7.73
N ARG A 109 -23.69 -2.03 6.85
CA ARG A 109 -23.20 -2.61 5.59
C ARG A 109 -22.17 -3.70 5.91
N LYS A 110 -22.47 -4.93 5.53
CA LYS A 110 -21.58 -6.08 5.68
C LYS A 110 -21.04 -6.54 4.33
N TYR A 111 -19.84 -7.11 4.37
CA TYR A 111 -19.13 -7.61 3.19
C TYR A 111 -18.81 -9.10 3.35
N ASP A 112 -18.83 -9.83 2.24
CA ASP A 112 -18.38 -11.22 2.19
C ASP A 112 -16.87 -11.32 2.02
N TYR A 113 -16.28 -10.29 1.39
CA TYR A 113 -14.85 -10.17 1.20
C TYR A 113 -14.40 -8.71 1.32
N ILE A 114 -13.30 -8.47 2.04
CA ILE A 114 -12.65 -7.16 2.14
C ILE A 114 -11.19 -7.33 1.73
N MET A 115 -10.74 -6.52 0.78
CA MET A 115 -9.33 -6.36 0.41
C MET A 115 -8.78 -5.08 1.03
N CYS A 116 -7.56 -5.15 1.55
CA CYS A 116 -6.79 -3.98 1.97
C CYS A 116 -5.35 -4.18 1.50
N ARG A 117 -4.90 -3.33 0.58
CA ARG A 117 -3.60 -3.51 -0.10
C ARG A 117 -2.89 -2.17 -0.27
N CYS A 118 -1.57 -2.19 -0.13
CA CYS A 118 -0.71 -1.01 -0.33
C CYS A 118 -1.08 0.21 0.54
N MET A 119 -1.42 -0.02 1.81
CA MET A 119 -1.79 1.03 2.78
C MET A 119 -0.63 1.41 3.73
N ALA A 120 0.56 0.84 3.55
CA ALA A 120 1.78 1.34 4.19
C ALA A 120 1.93 2.86 4.02
N ALA A 121 2.29 3.54 5.10
CA ALA A 121 2.38 5.00 5.23
C ALA A 121 1.04 5.77 5.15
N CYS A 122 -0.07 5.14 4.76
CA CYS A 122 -1.36 5.81 4.62
C CYS A 122 -2.13 5.93 5.94
N LEU A 123 -2.04 4.92 6.81
CA LEU A 123 -2.88 4.78 8.00
C LEU A 123 -2.14 5.14 9.28
N ALA A 124 -2.85 5.74 10.24
CA ALA A 124 -2.37 6.02 11.58
C ALA A 124 -2.76 4.92 12.58
N ASP A 125 -3.97 4.35 12.46
CA ASP A 125 -4.49 3.36 13.42
C ASP A 125 -4.96 2.07 12.73
N TRP A 126 -3.99 1.19 12.44
CA TRP A 126 -4.24 -0.15 11.91
C TRP A 126 -5.12 -1.02 12.82
N PRO A 127 -4.90 -1.10 14.15
CA PRO A 127 -5.80 -1.83 15.04
C PRO A 127 -7.27 -1.40 14.97
N LYS A 128 -7.53 -0.08 14.88
CA LYS A 128 -8.89 0.44 14.70
C LYS A 128 -9.47 -0.01 13.36
N LEU A 129 -8.71 0.09 12.27
CA LEU A 129 -9.14 -0.40 10.96
C LEU A 129 -9.46 -1.90 11.00
N MET A 130 -8.61 -2.71 11.62
CA MET A 130 -8.81 -4.16 11.78
C MET A 130 -10.11 -4.47 12.50
N LYS A 131 -10.41 -3.73 13.57
CA LYS A 131 -11.68 -3.84 14.29
C LYS A 131 -12.87 -3.45 13.40
N ASN A 132 -12.77 -2.34 12.66
CA ASN A 132 -13.83 -1.92 11.73
C ASN A 132 -14.09 -3.00 10.68
N ILE A 133 -13.05 -3.53 10.04
CA ILE A 133 -13.16 -4.64 9.08
C ILE A 133 -13.85 -5.84 9.71
N TYR A 134 -13.40 -6.27 10.90
CA TYR A 134 -13.98 -7.41 11.60
C TYR A 134 -15.47 -7.22 11.88
N ASP A 135 -15.82 -6.03 12.39
CA ASP A 135 -17.20 -5.65 12.69
C ASP A 135 -18.06 -5.49 11.44
N HIS A 136 -17.51 -5.42 10.23
CA HIS A 136 -18.25 -5.25 8.98
C HIS A 136 -18.14 -6.45 8.02
N LEU A 137 -17.58 -7.57 8.48
CA LEU A 137 -17.69 -8.84 7.74
C LEU A 137 -19.01 -9.56 8.06
N ASN A 138 -19.56 -10.22 7.05
CA ASN A 138 -20.57 -11.24 7.26
C ASN A 138 -19.96 -12.44 8.02
N PRO A 139 -20.75 -13.17 8.83
CA PRO A 139 -20.29 -14.42 9.41
C PRO A 139 -19.76 -15.38 8.33
N GLY A 140 -18.49 -15.76 8.46
CA GLY A 140 -17.81 -16.63 7.50
C GLY A 140 -17.13 -15.90 6.33
N GLY A 141 -17.29 -14.57 6.23
CA GLY A 141 -16.58 -13.72 5.27
C GLY A 141 -15.06 -13.67 5.53
N TRP A 142 -14.34 -13.13 4.55
CA TRP A 142 -12.88 -13.07 4.55
C TRP A 142 -12.38 -11.63 4.47
N VAL A 143 -11.26 -11.36 5.12
CA VAL A 143 -10.43 -10.21 4.80
C VAL A 143 -9.08 -10.72 4.30
N GLU A 144 -8.53 -10.03 3.31
CA GLU A 144 -7.17 -10.22 2.85
C GLU A 144 -6.39 -8.92 2.95
N PHE A 145 -5.20 -9.01 3.53
CA PHE A 145 -4.24 -7.92 3.62
C PHE A 145 -3.05 -8.26 2.75
N GLN A 146 -2.70 -7.37 1.82
CA GLN A 146 -1.52 -7.47 0.97
C GLN A 146 -0.70 -6.20 1.18
N ASP A 147 0.20 -6.19 2.16
CA ASP A 147 0.93 -4.97 2.52
C ASP A 147 2.36 -5.25 2.94
N THR A 148 3.22 -4.24 2.85
CA THR A 148 4.67 -4.41 2.87
C THR A 148 5.31 -3.74 4.07
N SER A 149 6.62 -3.88 4.17
CA SER A 149 7.47 -2.90 4.87
C SER A 149 8.10 -1.98 3.82
N ILE A 150 7.96 -0.66 3.95
CA ILE A 150 8.73 0.24 3.08
C ILE A 150 10.22 0.26 3.45
N GLU A 151 10.58 -0.19 4.66
CA GLU A 151 11.99 -0.35 5.04
C GLU A 151 12.59 -1.59 4.38
N TYR A 152 13.58 -1.36 3.51
CA TYR A 152 14.33 -2.42 2.83
C TYR A 152 15.41 -2.97 3.74
N TYR A 153 15.61 -4.28 3.65
CA TYR A 153 16.64 -5.02 4.37
C TYR A 153 17.51 -5.84 3.42
N SER A 154 18.60 -6.39 3.95
CA SER A 154 19.55 -7.23 3.22
C SER A 154 19.86 -8.48 4.05
N ASP A 155 19.62 -9.67 3.47
CA ASP A 155 19.90 -10.95 4.15
C ASP A 155 21.41 -11.22 4.31
N ASP A 156 22.24 -10.69 3.40
CA ASP A 156 23.69 -10.93 3.35
C ASP A 156 24.52 -9.75 3.86
N GLY A 157 23.86 -8.68 4.32
CA GLY A 157 24.51 -7.50 4.88
C GLY A 157 25.22 -6.61 3.87
N THR A 158 24.97 -6.79 2.57
CA THR A 158 25.58 -5.97 1.51
C THR A 158 25.01 -4.55 1.49
N LEU A 159 23.76 -4.35 1.91
CA LEU A 159 23.22 -3.01 2.15
C LEU A 159 23.68 -2.50 3.52
N THR A 160 24.59 -1.53 3.51
CA THR A 160 25.15 -0.89 4.71
C THR A 160 24.68 0.56 4.85
N GLU A 161 24.91 1.18 6.02
CA GLU A 161 24.60 2.59 6.28
C GLU A 161 25.43 3.58 5.42
N GLU A 162 26.49 3.11 4.74
CA GLU A 162 27.27 3.92 3.80
C GLU A 162 26.54 4.16 2.47
N HIS A 163 25.53 3.34 2.15
CA HIS A 163 24.78 3.43 0.90
C HIS A 163 23.77 4.56 0.95
N TYR A 164 23.69 5.34 -0.13
CA TYR A 164 22.74 6.46 -0.23
C TYR A 164 21.30 5.96 -0.19
N PHE A 165 21.02 4.81 -0.82
CA PHE A 165 19.70 4.19 -0.75
C PHE A 165 19.28 3.83 0.68
N ARG A 166 20.20 3.29 1.50
CA ARG A 166 19.90 2.98 2.91
C ARG A 166 19.59 4.24 3.70
N GLN A 167 20.41 5.28 3.55
CA GLN A 167 20.22 6.57 4.22
C GLN A 167 18.89 7.20 3.83
N TRP A 168 18.57 7.23 2.54
CA TRP A 168 17.30 7.73 2.02
C TRP A 168 16.11 6.94 2.56
N ASN A 169 16.15 5.60 2.46
CA ASN A 169 15.03 4.76 2.86
C ASN A 169 14.74 4.84 4.36
N LYS A 170 15.79 4.84 5.19
CA LYS A 170 15.65 5.02 6.65
C LYS A 170 15.08 6.40 6.99
N THR A 171 15.58 7.46 6.36
CA THR A 171 15.07 8.82 6.55
C THR A 171 13.58 8.92 6.17
N LEU A 172 13.19 8.28 5.06
CA LEU A 172 11.79 8.21 4.62
C LEU A 172 10.90 7.52 5.68
N VAL A 173 11.32 6.35 6.16
CA VAL A 173 10.60 5.56 7.18
C VAL A 173 10.45 6.37 8.47
N GLU A 174 11.54 6.96 8.97
CA GLU A 174 11.55 7.75 10.20
C GLU A 174 10.65 8.99 10.08
N ALA A 175 10.67 9.68 8.94
CA ALA A 175 9.82 10.84 8.69
C ALA A 175 8.33 10.47 8.67
N ILE A 176 7.95 9.38 7.99
CA ILE A 176 6.57 8.89 7.96
C ILE A 176 6.10 8.50 9.37
N ALA A 177 6.94 7.79 10.12
CA ALA A 177 6.64 7.44 11.51
C ALA A 177 6.48 8.69 12.41
N SER A 178 7.27 9.74 12.17
CA SER A 178 7.24 10.97 12.98
C SER A 178 5.91 11.74 12.90
N ILE A 179 5.15 11.55 11.81
CA ILE A 179 3.82 12.14 11.63
C ILE A 179 2.69 11.19 12.03
N GLY A 180 3.01 10.10 12.74
CA GLY A 180 2.02 9.17 13.30
C GLY A 180 1.42 8.21 12.26
N ARG A 181 2.07 8.03 11.11
CA ARG A 181 1.69 7.04 10.10
C ARG A 181 2.54 5.79 10.23
N GLU A 182 1.98 4.63 9.90
CA GLU A 182 2.69 3.36 9.98
C GLU A 182 3.40 3.03 8.65
N PRO A 183 4.74 3.12 8.57
CA PRO A 183 5.49 2.85 7.34
C PRO A 183 5.62 1.35 7.01
N SER A 184 5.49 0.46 8.00
CA SER A 184 5.80 -0.97 7.82
C SER A 184 4.74 -1.89 8.42
N PRO A 185 3.51 -1.90 7.88
CA PRO A 185 2.43 -2.74 8.38
C PRO A 185 2.66 -4.24 8.17
N GLY A 186 3.29 -4.66 7.06
CA GLY A 186 3.42 -6.08 6.67
C GLY A 186 3.83 -7.03 7.82
N PRO A 187 4.97 -6.78 8.50
CA PRO A 187 5.39 -7.61 9.64
C PRO A 187 4.44 -7.62 10.85
N LYS A 188 3.51 -6.67 10.94
CA LYS A 188 2.58 -6.47 12.07
C LYS A 188 1.18 -7.04 11.80
N LEU A 189 0.83 -7.27 10.52
CA LEU A 189 -0.50 -7.72 10.09
C LEU A 189 -0.95 -8.98 10.82
N GLU A 190 -0.14 -10.05 10.87
CA GLU A 190 -0.53 -11.30 11.54
C GLU A 190 -0.89 -11.08 13.01
N GLY A 191 -0.12 -10.22 13.71
CA GLY A 191 -0.37 -9.87 15.09
C GLY A 191 -1.70 -9.13 15.27
N TRP A 192 -1.96 -8.11 14.44
CA TRP A 192 -3.21 -7.36 14.52
C TRP A 192 -4.44 -8.21 14.17
N VAL A 193 -4.33 -9.07 13.15
CA VAL A 193 -5.39 -10.01 12.76
C VAL A 193 -5.70 -10.98 13.89
N ARG A 194 -4.67 -11.55 14.54
CA ARG A 194 -4.85 -12.44 15.71
C ARG A 194 -5.50 -11.71 16.89
N ASN A 195 -5.02 -10.51 17.21
CA ASN A 195 -5.50 -9.75 18.37
C ASN A 195 -6.94 -9.26 18.20
N THR A 196 -7.39 -9.03 16.96
CA THR A 196 -8.77 -8.61 16.66
C THR A 196 -9.77 -9.75 16.83
N GLY A 197 -9.33 -11.01 16.71
CA GLY A 197 -10.19 -12.19 16.89
C GLY A 197 -10.61 -12.88 15.59
N PHE A 198 -9.97 -12.55 14.46
CA PHE A 198 -10.12 -13.30 13.22
C PHE A 198 -9.77 -14.78 13.41
N GLN A 199 -10.46 -15.63 12.65
CA GLN A 199 -10.29 -17.08 12.68
C GLN A 199 -9.78 -17.57 11.31
N ARG A 200 -9.23 -18.79 11.27
CA ARG A 200 -8.68 -19.41 10.03
C ARG A 200 -7.61 -18.52 9.37
N ILE A 201 -6.63 -18.11 10.15
CA ILE A 201 -5.57 -17.19 9.72
C ILE A 201 -4.53 -17.94 8.90
N ASN A 202 -4.29 -17.48 7.67
CA ASN A 202 -3.14 -17.84 6.86
C ASN A 202 -2.25 -16.61 6.70
N HIS A 203 -0.95 -16.78 6.86
CA HIS A 203 0.03 -15.71 6.68
C HIS A 203 1.22 -16.29 5.92
N SER A 204 1.59 -15.61 4.84
CA SER A 204 2.71 -15.96 3.98
C SER A 204 3.42 -14.69 3.59
N LYS A 205 4.72 -14.82 3.29
CA LYS A 205 5.54 -13.71 2.84
C LYS A 205 6.11 -14.00 1.46
N VAL A 206 6.18 -12.98 0.62
CA VAL A 206 6.89 -13.02 -0.65
C VAL A 206 8.02 -11.99 -0.61
N LYS A 207 9.25 -12.46 -0.74
CA LYS A 207 10.41 -11.56 -0.82
C LYS A 207 10.40 -10.85 -2.18
N ILE A 208 10.42 -9.53 -2.16
CA ILE A 208 10.50 -8.69 -3.36
C ILE A 208 11.87 -7.99 -3.38
N PRO A 209 12.81 -8.46 -4.23
CA PRO A 209 14.11 -7.82 -4.42
C PRO A 209 13.97 -6.38 -4.89
N LEU A 210 14.87 -5.49 -4.49
CA LEU A 210 14.92 -4.12 -5.01
C LEU A 210 15.34 -4.05 -6.49
N ALA A 211 16.17 -5.00 -6.93
CA ALA A 211 16.80 -5.01 -8.24
C ALA A 211 16.93 -6.45 -8.76
N PRO A 212 17.17 -6.67 -10.07
CA PRO A 212 17.21 -8.00 -10.69
C PRO A 212 18.54 -8.75 -10.43
N TRP A 213 19.02 -8.72 -9.19
CA TRP A 213 20.20 -9.45 -8.73
C TRP A 213 19.96 -10.96 -8.47
N PRO A 214 18.75 -11.46 -8.15
CA PRO A 214 18.55 -12.90 -7.97
C PRO A 214 18.79 -13.69 -9.26
N LYS A 215 19.23 -14.95 -9.10
CA LYS A 215 19.42 -15.89 -10.21
C LYS A 215 18.10 -16.52 -10.68
N ASP A 216 17.16 -16.69 -9.75
CA ASP A 216 15.86 -17.27 -10.06
C ASP A 216 15.06 -16.31 -10.97
N PRO A 217 14.56 -16.77 -12.14
CA PRO A 217 13.86 -15.90 -13.08
C PRO A 217 12.66 -15.17 -12.48
N PHE A 218 11.89 -15.82 -11.60
CA PHE A 218 10.72 -15.22 -10.97
C PHE A 218 11.13 -14.01 -10.11
N TYR A 219 12.11 -14.19 -9.22
CA TYR A 219 12.58 -13.11 -8.37
C TYR A 219 13.38 -12.06 -9.14
N LYS A 220 14.03 -12.44 -10.24
CA LYS A 220 14.69 -11.49 -11.14
C LYS A 220 13.69 -10.56 -11.81
N ASP A 221 12.55 -11.09 -12.28
CA ASP A 221 11.46 -10.30 -12.86
C ASP A 221 10.86 -9.35 -11.81
N LEU A 222 10.55 -9.86 -10.61
CA LEU A 222 10.07 -9.04 -9.49
C LEU A 222 11.06 -7.91 -9.15
N GLY A 223 12.35 -8.22 -9.13
CA GLY A 223 13.40 -7.22 -8.88
C GLY A 223 13.50 -6.16 -9.97
N ALA A 224 13.31 -6.52 -11.24
CA ALA A 224 13.28 -5.55 -12.34
C ALA A 224 12.07 -4.62 -12.21
N MET A 225 10.89 -5.16 -11.89
CA MET A 225 9.67 -4.37 -11.66
C MET A 225 9.86 -3.45 -10.44
N ASN A 226 10.33 -3.97 -9.31
CA ASN A 226 10.52 -3.18 -8.10
C ASN A 226 11.53 -2.03 -8.31
N LEU A 227 12.60 -2.27 -9.07
CA LEU A 227 13.56 -1.22 -9.40
C LEU A 227 12.90 -0.07 -10.18
N THR A 228 12.09 -0.40 -11.19
CA THR A 228 11.36 0.58 -11.99
C THR A 228 10.43 1.41 -11.11
N GLN A 229 9.57 0.78 -10.30
CA GLN A 229 8.61 1.52 -9.48
C GLN A 229 9.30 2.40 -8.43
N VAL A 230 10.42 1.97 -7.84
CA VAL A 230 11.21 2.82 -6.93
C VAL A 230 11.79 4.01 -7.68
N LEU A 231 12.37 3.81 -8.87
CA LEU A 231 12.98 4.90 -9.64
C LEU A 231 11.92 5.91 -10.12
N ASP A 232 10.75 5.46 -10.53
CA ASP A 232 9.66 6.31 -10.99
C ASP A 232 9.04 7.09 -9.82
N GLY A 233 8.85 6.44 -8.66
CA GLY A 233 8.29 7.08 -7.47
C GLY A 233 9.27 7.92 -6.64
N LEU A 234 10.59 7.77 -6.86
CA LEU A 234 11.63 8.38 -6.01
C LEU A 234 11.44 9.89 -5.83
N GLU A 235 11.07 10.60 -6.89
CA GLU A 235 10.85 12.04 -6.83
C GLU A 235 9.64 12.42 -6.00
N GLY A 236 8.50 11.80 -6.29
CA GLY A 236 7.25 12.05 -5.56
C GLY A 236 7.39 11.79 -4.06
N PHE A 237 7.96 10.64 -3.69
CA PHE A 237 8.17 10.28 -2.29
C PHE A 237 9.12 11.25 -1.58
N THR A 238 10.26 11.54 -2.20
CA THR A 238 11.29 12.37 -1.57
C THR A 238 10.82 13.80 -1.44
N MET A 239 10.28 14.39 -2.50
CA MET A 239 9.83 15.80 -2.46
C MET A 239 8.71 15.99 -1.44
N ARG A 240 7.76 15.05 -1.35
CA ARG A 240 6.64 15.16 -0.44
C ARG A 240 7.06 14.96 1.02
N VAL A 241 7.91 13.99 1.30
CA VAL A 241 8.32 13.67 2.68
C VAL A 241 9.49 14.52 3.15
N PHE A 242 10.56 14.64 2.38
CA PHE A 242 11.78 15.33 2.83
C PHE A 242 11.56 16.84 2.88
N CYS A 243 10.92 17.43 1.86
CA CYS A 243 10.61 18.86 1.90
C CYS A 243 9.36 19.15 2.75
N GLY A 244 8.29 18.34 2.60
CA GLY A 244 7.01 18.61 3.25
C GLY A 244 6.94 18.26 4.73
N VAL A 245 7.63 17.20 5.16
CA VAL A 245 7.64 16.74 6.57
C VAL A 245 8.91 17.18 7.29
N LEU A 246 10.08 16.94 6.70
CA LEU A 246 11.36 17.26 7.34
C LEU A 246 11.81 18.72 7.14
N GLY A 247 11.17 19.46 6.22
CA GLY A 247 11.52 20.86 5.94
C GLY A 247 12.86 21.04 5.23
N GLN A 248 13.40 20.00 4.58
CA GLN A 248 14.61 20.10 3.76
C GLN A 248 14.38 21.01 2.55
N THR A 249 15.46 21.59 2.04
CA THR A 249 15.35 22.37 0.79
C THR A 249 15.19 21.43 -0.41
N GLN A 250 14.64 21.95 -1.51
CA GLN A 250 14.50 21.17 -2.73
C GLN A 250 15.86 20.73 -3.29
N GLU A 251 16.88 21.57 -3.13
CA GLU A 251 18.25 21.27 -3.56
C GLU A 251 18.85 20.09 -2.77
N GLU A 252 18.66 20.06 -1.46
CA GLU A 252 19.12 18.95 -0.60
C GLU A 252 18.44 17.63 -1.00
N ALA A 253 17.12 17.67 -1.19
CA ALA A 253 16.34 16.52 -1.66
C ALA A 253 16.81 16.04 -3.05
N GLN A 254 17.04 16.96 -3.99
CA GLN A 254 17.53 16.63 -5.34
C GLN A 254 18.92 15.99 -5.32
N VAL A 255 19.83 16.47 -4.47
CA VAL A 255 21.17 15.88 -4.30
C VAL A 255 21.06 14.45 -3.78
N MET A 256 20.24 14.21 -2.75
CA MET A 256 20.00 12.86 -2.22
C MET A 256 19.42 11.93 -3.29
N MET A 257 18.38 12.38 -4.02
CA MET A 257 17.78 11.58 -5.10
C MET A 257 18.78 11.26 -6.21
N ALA A 258 19.61 12.21 -6.62
CA ALA A 258 20.63 11.98 -7.64
C ALA A 258 21.63 10.91 -7.21
N ALA A 259 22.06 10.94 -5.94
CA ALA A 259 22.95 9.93 -5.37
C ALA A 259 22.29 8.55 -5.35
N VAL A 260 21.04 8.45 -4.86
CA VAL A 260 20.25 7.21 -4.86
C VAL A 260 20.07 6.66 -6.28
N ARG A 261 19.64 7.48 -7.26
CA ARG A 261 19.47 7.04 -8.66
C ARG A 261 20.77 6.48 -9.25
N ASN A 262 21.90 7.13 -8.98
CA ASN A 262 23.20 6.67 -9.47
C ASN A 262 23.64 5.36 -8.84
N GLU A 263 23.28 5.14 -7.57
CA GLU A 263 23.54 3.89 -6.86
C GLU A 263 22.67 2.76 -7.38
N LEU A 264 21.35 2.96 -7.51
CA LEU A 264 20.40 1.97 -7.98
C LEU A 264 20.62 1.53 -9.45
N LYS A 265 21.19 2.41 -10.28
CA LYS A 265 21.62 2.05 -11.64
C LYS A 265 22.76 1.03 -11.66
N LYS A 266 23.51 0.87 -10.56
CA LYS A 266 24.53 -0.18 -10.40
C LYS A 266 23.86 -1.43 -9.83
N LEU A 267 23.22 -2.21 -10.71
CA LEU A 267 22.31 -3.34 -10.40
C LEU A 267 22.85 -4.43 -9.45
N HIS A 268 24.14 -4.44 -9.14
CA HIS A 268 24.80 -5.41 -8.26
C HIS A 268 25.63 -4.75 -7.15
N SER A 269 25.35 -3.49 -6.82
CA SER A 269 26.03 -2.78 -5.74
C SER A 269 25.73 -3.39 -4.37
N PHE A 270 24.49 -3.80 -4.14
CA PHE A 270 24.03 -4.51 -2.95
C PHE A 270 22.79 -5.36 -3.25
N HIS A 271 22.51 -6.33 -2.38
CA HIS A 271 21.31 -7.15 -2.40
C HIS A 271 20.37 -6.67 -1.30
N SER A 272 19.31 -5.96 -1.69
CA SER A 272 18.25 -5.55 -0.78
C SER A 272 16.88 -5.99 -1.30
N GLN A 273 15.92 -6.06 -0.38
CA GLN A 273 14.55 -6.50 -0.62
C GLN A 273 13.62 -6.02 0.48
N PHE A 274 12.32 -6.19 0.28
CA PHE A 274 11.30 -6.15 1.33
C PHE A 274 10.43 -7.42 1.29
N ASP A 275 9.60 -7.62 2.31
CA ASP A 275 8.59 -8.67 2.34
C ASP A 275 7.21 -8.07 2.04
N LEU A 276 6.53 -8.62 1.03
CA LEU A 276 5.08 -8.54 0.86
C LEU A 276 4.40 -9.63 1.71
#